data_AF-A0A1J3JEF1-F1
#
_entry.id   AF-A0A1J3JEF1-F1
#
_cell.length_a   1.000
_cell.length_b   1.000
_cell.length_c   1.000
_cell.angle_alpha   90.00
_cell.angle_beta   90.00
_cell.angle_gamma   90.00
#
_symmetry.space_group_name_H-M   'P 1'
#
loop_
_entity.id
_entity.type
_entity.pdbx_description
1 polymer ?
#
loop_
_entity_poly.entity_id
_entity_poly.type
_entity_poly.pdbx_seq_one_letter_code
_entity_poly.pdbx_strand_id
1 'polypeptide(L)'
;FTPVLFFSLYYILTTIQTITISSSQFPHQSPQLQEPSISHYSSLQEPSISHQSSLPEPSENKSPSSYFPLCPKNFTNYLPCHDPSTARQYSIERHYRRERHCPNSAHEKLRCLVPKPFGYKTPFPWPDSRSYAWFKNV
;
A
#
# COMPACT_ATOMS: atom_id res chain seq x y z
N PHE A 1 31.37 -26.19 35.53
CA PHE A 1 30.06 -25.85 34.94
C PHE A 1 29.52 -24.48 35.37
N THR A 2 29.74 -24.04 36.61
CA THR A 2 29.36 -22.70 37.08
C THR A 2 30.07 -21.52 36.39
N PRO A 3 31.38 -21.52 36.04
CA PRO A 3 32.02 -20.33 35.48
C PRO A 3 31.52 -19.98 34.08
N VAL A 4 31.17 -20.98 33.27
CA VAL A 4 30.66 -20.78 31.90
C VAL A 4 29.31 -20.07 31.90
N LEU A 5 28.46 -20.36 32.88
CA LEU A 5 27.17 -19.69 33.05
C LEU A 5 27.34 -18.23 33.46
N PHE A 6 28.30 -17.91 34.33
CA PHE A 6 28.58 -16.53 34.72
C PHE A 6 29.15 -15.70 33.57
N PHE A 7 30.07 -16.24 32.77
CA PHE A 7 30.59 -15.54 31.58
C PHE A 7 29.51 -15.33 30.51
N SER A 8 28.64 -16.32 30.31
CA SER A 8 27.50 -16.21 29.39
C SER A 8 26.52 -15.14 29.85
N LEU A 9 26.10 -15.14 31.11
CA LEU A 9 25.20 -14.13 31.67
C LEU A 9 25.82 -12.73 31.62
N TYR A 10 27.11 -12.58 31.93
CA TYR A 10 27.81 -11.30 31.82
C TYR A 10 27.86 -10.77 30.39
N TYR A 11 28.11 -11.64 29.39
CA TYR A 11 28.11 -11.27 27.98
C TYR A 11 26.71 -10.84 27.48
N ILE A 12 25.66 -11.53 27.91
CA ILE A 12 24.28 -11.17 27.57
C ILE A 12 23.87 -9.84 28.23
N LEU A 13 24.23 -9.62 29.49
CA LEU A 13 23.89 -8.37 30.18
C LEU A 13 24.63 -7.16 29.60
N THR A 14 25.92 -7.31 29.28
CA THR A 14 26.72 -6.23 28.67
C THR A 14 26.24 -5.86 27.26
N THR A 15 25.88 -6.85 26.43
CA THR A 15 25.34 -6.60 25.09
C THR A 15 24.00 -5.86 25.13
N ILE A 16 23.09 -6.25 26.01
CA ILE A 16 21.80 -5.56 26.21
C ILE A 16 22.01 -4.10 26.67
N GLN A 17 22.96 -3.87 27.57
CA GLN A 17 23.28 -2.53 28.07
C GLN A 17 23.93 -1.64 27.00
N THR A 18 24.78 -2.20 26.12
CA THR A 18 25.33 -1.45 24.98
C THR A 18 24.27 -1.09 23.93
N ILE A 19 23.35 -2.02 23.61
CA ILE A 19 22.27 -1.78 22.64
C ILE A 19 21.29 -0.69 23.14
N THR A 20 21.02 -0.66 24.44
CA THR A 20 20.16 0.38 25.03
C THR A 20 20.82 1.76 25.00
N ILE A 21 22.13 1.86 25.23
CA ILE A 21 22.86 3.14 25.18
C ILE A 21 22.95 3.69 23.74
N SER A 22 23.24 2.84 22.75
CA SER A 22 23.36 3.26 21.34
C SER A 22 22.05 3.69 20.68
N SER A 23 20.89 3.28 21.23
CA SER A 23 19.59 3.68 20.69
C SER A 23 19.16 5.11 21.08
N SER A 24 19.89 5.78 21.98
CA SER A 24 19.52 7.11 22.50
C SER A 24 20.10 8.30 21.73
N GLN A 25 20.92 8.08 20.69
CA GLN A 25 21.48 9.15 19.84
C GLN A 25 21.25 8.88 18.35
N PHE A 26 20.00 9.04 17.91
CA PHE A 26 19.73 9.47 16.55
C PHE A 26 19.13 10.87 16.60
N PRO A 27 19.91 11.93 16.32
CA PRO A 27 19.31 13.24 16.07
C PRO A 27 18.46 13.13 14.80
N HIS A 28 17.14 13.28 14.96
CA HIS A 28 16.21 13.47 13.86
C HIS A 28 16.49 14.84 13.24
N GLN A 29 17.44 14.87 12.30
CA GLN A 29 17.61 16.00 11.40
C GLN A 29 16.71 15.74 10.18
N SER A 30 15.70 16.59 10.00
CA SER A 30 14.83 16.61 8.83
C SER A 30 15.70 16.77 7.57
N PRO A 31 15.53 15.97 6.51
CA PRO A 31 16.19 16.26 5.24
C PRO A 31 15.56 17.54 4.68
N GLN A 32 16.33 18.61 4.52
CA GLN A 32 15.95 19.68 3.61
C GLN A 32 15.94 19.10 2.19
N LEU A 33 14.83 19.28 1.47
CA LEU A 33 14.84 19.13 0.01
C LEU A 33 15.81 20.17 -0.56
N GLN A 34 16.98 19.72 -1.02
CA GLN A 34 17.70 20.46 -2.04
C GLN A 34 16.97 20.22 -3.36
N GLU A 35 16.43 21.29 -3.91
CA GLU A 35 15.89 21.34 -5.25
C GLU A 35 17.03 21.03 -6.24
N PRO A 36 16.97 19.92 -7.00
CA PRO A 36 17.93 19.71 -8.06
C PRO A 36 17.63 20.72 -9.17
N SER A 37 18.63 21.50 -9.56
CA SER A 37 18.56 22.35 -10.76
C SER A 37 18.47 21.45 -11.99
N ILE A 38 17.25 21.22 -12.47
CA ILE A 38 16.97 20.44 -13.68
C ILE A 38 17.27 21.32 -14.91
N SER A 39 18.55 21.40 -15.30
CA SER A 39 18.95 22.01 -16.58
C SER A 39 19.04 21.01 -17.73
N HIS A 40 18.83 19.71 -17.48
CA HIS A 40 19.09 18.63 -18.46
C HIS A 40 17.85 17.91 -19.02
N TYR A 41 16.62 18.38 -18.75
CA TYR A 41 15.40 17.70 -19.27
C TYR A 41 15.08 18.01 -20.74
N SER A 42 15.85 18.85 -21.43
CA SER A 42 15.44 19.38 -22.74
C SER A 42 15.57 18.42 -23.94
N SER A 43 15.80 17.11 -23.77
CA SER A 43 16.05 16.24 -24.94
C SER A 43 15.52 14.81 -24.88
N LEU A 44 14.52 14.49 -24.06
CA LEU A 44 13.75 13.25 -24.26
C LEU A 44 12.59 13.53 -25.21
N GLN A 45 12.72 13.10 -26.46
CA GLN A 45 11.61 13.06 -27.40
C GLN A 45 10.48 12.22 -26.80
N GLU A 46 9.31 12.83 -26.72
CA GLU A 46 8.08 12.19 -26.30
C GLU A 46 7.71 11.09 -27.30
N PRO A 47 7.63 9.81 -26.91
CA PRO A 47 7.18 8.77 -27.81
C PRO A 47 5.69 9.00 -28.06
N SER A 48 5.33 9.28 -29.32
CA SER A 48 3.95 9.39 -29.80
C SER A 48 3.29 8.02 -29.81
N ILE A 49 2.96 7.50 -28.62
CA ILE A 49 2.11 6.33 -28.50
C ILE A 49 0.67 6.81 -28.52
N SER A 50 0.01 6.65 -29.66
CA SER A 50 -1.45 6.78 -29.81
C SER A 50 -2.14 5.63 -29.06
N HIS A 51 -2.07 5.65 -27.73
CA HIS A 51 -2.97 4.88 -26.90
C HIS A 51 -4.33 5.56 -26.92
N GLN A 52 -5.10 5.26 -27.97
CA GLN A 52 -6.52 5.52 -28.04
C GLN A 52 -7.24 4.53 -27.12
N SER A 53 -6.96 4.59 -25.82
CA SER A 53 -7.84 4.07 -24.79
C SER A 53 -8.76 5.22 -24.39
N SER A 54 -9.68 5.56 -25.28
CA SER A 54 -10.89 6.26 -24.86
C SER A 54 -11.56 5.34 -23.85
N LEU A 55 -11.46 5.67 -22.56
CA LEU A 55 -12.47 5.24 -21.60
C LEU A 55 -13.81 5.50 -22.29
N PRO A 56 -14.71 4.52 -22.40
CA PRO A 56 -16.01 4.77 -22.97
C PRO A 56 -16.59 5.96 -22.23
N GLU A 57 -16.95 7.04 -22.94
CA GLU A 57 -17.91 7.98 -22.39
C GLU A 57 -19.08 7.13 -21.85
N PRO A 58 -19.63 7.45 -20.67
CA PRO A 58 -20.74 6.68 -20.14
C PRO A 58 -21.89 6.74 -21.15
N SER A 59 -22.02 5.70 -21.99
CA SER A 59 -23.13 5.59 -22.91
C SER A 59 -24.40 5.56 -22.06
N GLU A 60 -25.28 6.50 -22.30
CA GLU A 60 -26.53 6.72 -21.57
C GLU A 60 -27.58 5.60 -21.82
N ASN A 61 -27.13 4.40 -22.17
CA ASN A 61 -27.94 3.19 -22.24
C ASN A 61 -27.84 2.48 -20.89
N LYS A 62 -28.47 3.09 -19.88
CA LYS A 62 -28.53 2.59 -18.51
C LYS A 62 -29.40 1.32 -18.48
N SER A 63 -28.80 0.17 -18.81
CA SER A 63 -29.32 -1.12 -18.32
C SER A 63 -29.54 -0.95 -16.81
N PRO A 64 -30.59 -1.53 -16.19
CA PRO A 64 -30.85 -1.35 -14.77
C PRO A 64 -29.60 -1.73 -13.99
N SER A 65 -28.85 -0.71 -13.55
CA SER A 65 -27.59 -0.89 -12.86
C SER A 65 -27.94 -1.68 -11.61
N SER A 66 -27.46 -2.92 -11.51
CA SER A 66 -27.62 -3.72 -10.30
C SER A 66 -27.28 -2.84 -9.10
N TYR A 67 -28.28 -2.59 -8.25
CA TYR A 67 -28.13 -1.71 -7.11
C TYR A 67 -27.27 -2.41 -6.06
N PHE A 68 -26.03 -1.98 -5.92
CA PHE A 68 -25.15 -2.42 -4.85
C PHE A 68 -25.24 -1.41 -3.70
N PRO A 69 -25.49 -1.86 -2.45
CA PRO A 69 -25.47 -0.96 -1.29
C PRO A 69 -24.04 -0.44 -1.05
N LEU A 70 -23.91 0.64 -0.28
CA LEU A 70 -22.60 1.12 0.16
C LEU A 70 -22.03 0.19 1.25
N CYS A 71 -20.72 -0.08 1.18
CA CYS A 71 -20.02 -0.77 2.24
C CYS A 71 -19.87 0.15 3.47
N PRO A 72 -19.80 -0.41 4.69
CA PRO A 72 -19.41 0.33 5.88
C PRO A 72 -18.01 0.96 5.74
N LYS A 73 -17.75 2.08 6.45
CA LYS A 73 -16.52 2.88 6.29
C LYS A 73 -15.21 2.15 6.62
N ASN A 74 -15.26 1.09 7.43
CA ASN A 74 -14.09 0.27 7.78
C ASN A 74 -13.61 -0.64 6.63
N PHE A 75 -14.34 -0.73 5.52
CA PHE A 75 -13.98 -1.57 4.37
C PHE A 75 -13.04 -0.91 3.37
N THR A 76 -12.69 0.38 3.54
CA THR A 76 -11.79 1.10 2.61
C THR A 76 -10.45 0.41 2.39
N ASN A 77 -9.88 -0.17 3.46
CA ASN A 77 -8.59 -0.87 3.42
C ASN A 77 -8.74 -2.39 3.56
N TYR A 78 -9.95 -2.92 3.44
CA TYR A 78 -10.20 -4.34 3.62
C TYR A 78 -9.78 -5.11 2.37
N LEU A 79 -8.81 -6.02 2.52
CA LEU A 79 -8.26 -6.85 1.46
C LEU A 79 -8.53 -8.34 1.78
N PRO A 80 -9.73 -8.88 1.47
CA PRO A 80 -10.15 -10.19 1.93
C PRO A 80 -9.23 -11.33 1.46
N CYS A 81 -8.65 -11.20 0.27
CA CYS A 81 -7.76 -12.22 -0.29
C CYS A 81 -6.33 -12.20 0.27
N HIS A 82 -5.97 -11.17 1.03
CA HIS A 82 -4.65 -10.96 1.64
C HIS A 82 -4.74 -10.86 3.17
N ASP A 83 -5.80 -11.38 3.78
CA ASP A 83 -5.97 -11.34 5.22
C ASP A 83 -4.96 -12.29 5.90
N PRO A 84 -4.05 -11.78 6.76
CA PRO A 84 -3.12 -12.61 7.52
C PRO A 84 -3.81 -13.65 8.40
N SER A 85 -5.03 -13.38 8.86
CA SER A 85 -5.80 -14.30 9.69
C SER A 85 -6.19 -15.55 8.89
N THR A 86 -6.69 -15.35 7.66
CA THR A 86 -7.02 -16.40 6.70
C THR A 86 -5.77 -17.14 6.23
N ALA A 87 -4.71 -16.41 5.86
CA ALA A 87 -3.44 -17.00 5.42
C ALA A 87 -2.86 -17.99 6.44
N ARG A 88 -2.96 -17.69 7.74
CA ARG A 88 -2.47 -18.56 8.84
C ARG A 88 -3.23 -19.89 8.99
N GLN A 89 -4.41 -20.02 8.38
CA GLN A 89 -5.20 -21.26 8.42
C GLN A 89 -4.68 -22.30 7.42
N TYR A 90 -3.85 -21.89 6.46
CA TYR A 90 -3.32 -22.77 5.41
C TYR A 90 -1.94 -23.35 5.75
N SER A 91 -1.60 -24.44 5.06
CA SER A 91 -0.34 -25.15 5.28
C SER A 91 0.88 -24.28 4.96
N ILE A 92 1.97 -24.55 5.69
CA ILE A 92 3.28 -23.93 5.43
C ILE A 92 3.98 -24.62 4.23
N GLU A 93 3.60 -25.86 3.93
CA GLU A 93 4.15 -26.64 2.83
C GLU A 93 4.07 -25.86 1.51
N ARG A 94 5.18 -25.86 0.76
CA ARG A 94 5.32 -25.14 -0.51
C ARG A 94 4.96 -23.65 -0.45
N HIS A 95 4.96 -23.06 0.74
CA HIS A 95 4.52 -21.69 0.97
C HIS A 95 3.06 -21.43 0.59
N TYR A 96 2.19 -22.44 0.67
CA TYR A 96 0.78 -22.29 0.32
C TYR A 96 0.10 -21.14 1.10
N ARG A 97 0.40 -20.99 2.39
CA ARG A 97 -0.04 -19.82 3.20
C ARG A 97 0.36 -18.43 2.68
N ARG A 98 1.31 -18.31 1.75
CA ARG A 98 1.74 -17.03 1.16
C ARG A 98 0.97 -16.68 -0.12
N GLU A 99 0.17 -17.60 -0.63
CA GLU A 99 -0.69 -17.38 -1.80
C GLU A 99 -1.91 -16.52 -1.43
N ARG A 100 -2.66 -16.09 -2.45
CA ARG A 100 -3.88 -15.28 -2.27
C ARG A 100 -5.05 -16.20 -1.95
N HIS A 101 -5.58 -16.07 -0.75
CA HIS A 101 -6.69 -16.89 -0.25
C HIS A 101 -7.96 -16.06 -0.15
N CYS A 102 -8.75 -16.05 -1.21
CA CYS A 102 -10.01 -15.33 -1.23
C CYS A 102 -11.13 -16.13 -0.55
N PRO A 103 -12.14 -15.45 0.03
CA PRO A 103 -13.32 -16.11 0.55
C PRO A 103 -14.06 -16.91 -0.53
N ASN A 104 -14.44 -18.14 -0.23
CA ASN A 104 -15.10 -19.03 -1.18
C ASN A 104 -16.61 -18.85 -1.19
N SER A 105 -17.21 -18.60 -0.02
CA SER A 105 -18.67 -18.51 0.13
C SER A 105 -19.20 -17.19 -0.43
N ALA A 106 -20.41 -17.22 -0.98
CA ALA A 106 -21.07 -16.01 -1.49
C ALA A 106 -21.40 -15.00 -0.37
N HIS A 107 -21.51 -15.47 0.88
CA HIS A 107 -21.80 -14.64 2.05
C HIS A 107 -20.57 -13.90 2.58
N GLU A 108 -19.37 -14.47 2.44
CA GLU A 108 -18.12 -13.80 2.81
C GLU A 108 -17.64 -12.82 1.73
N LYS A 109 -18.08 -13.00 0.48
CA LYS A 109 -17.79 -12.07 -0.61
C LYS A 109 -18.64 -10.82 -0.47
N LEU A 110 -17.97 -9.68 -0.30
CA LEU A 110 -18.62 -8.37 -0.25
C LEU A 110 -19.28 -8.05 -1.59
N ARG A 111 -20.57 -7.72 -1.54
CA ARG A 111 -21.37 -7.24 -2.68
C ARG A 111 -21.87 -5.83 -2.40
N CYS A 112 -20.93 -4.92 -2.18
CA CYS A 112 -21.21 -3.52 -1.88
C CYS A 112 -20.17 -2.61 -2.54
N LEU A 113 -20.51 -1.34 -2.70
CA LEU A 113 -19.62 -0.31 -3.22
C LEU A 113 -18.87 0.36 -2.06
N VAL A 114 -17.54 0.30 -2.07
CA VAL A 114 -16.72 1.02 -1.09
C VAL A 114 -16.88 2.53 -1.36
N PRO A 115 -17.34 3.32 -0.38
CA PRO A 115 -17.54 4.74 -0.59
C PRO A 115 -16.20 5.44 -0.77
N LYS A 116 -16.19 6.43 -1.66
CA LYS A 116 -15.10 7.38 -1.80
C LYS A 116 -14.83 8.09 -0.45
N PRO A 117 -13.57 8.17 0.01
CA PRO A 117 -13.27 8.87 1.25
C PRO A 117 -13.58 10.37 1.15
N PHE A 118 -13.85 11.00 2.29
CA PHE A 118 -14.18 12.42 2.35
C PHE A 118 -13.03 13.27 1.79
N GLY A 119 -13.35 14.18 0.87
CA GLY A 119 -12.36 15.08 0.27
C GLY A 119 -11.54 14.50 -0.89
N TYR A 120 -11.72 13.22 -1.25
CA TYR A 120 -11.08 12.68 -2.45
C TYR A 120 -11.54 13.47 -3.70
N LYS A 121 -10.64 13.64 -4.65
CA LYS A 121 -10.86 14.36 -5.91
C LYS A 121 -10.74 13.39 -7.06
N THR A 122 -11.57 13.57 -8.07
CA THR A 122 -11.48 12.76 -9.30
C THR A 122 -10.09 12.98 -9.92
N PRO A 123 -9.36 11.92 -10.29
CA PRO A 123 -8.11 12.07 -11.03
C PRO A 123 -8.31 12.83 -12.34
N PHE A 124 -7.26 13.50 -12.82
CA PHE A 124 -7.27 14.11 -14.16
C PHE A 124 -7.43 13.03 -15.23
N PRO A 125 -8.16 13.31 -16.33
CA PRO A 125 -8.22 12.38 -17.45
C PRO A 125 -6.84 12.26 -18.11
N TRP A 126 -6.64 11.16 -18.85
CA TRP A 126 -5.49 11.03 -19.74
C TRP A 126 -5.67 11.96 -20.95
N PRO A 127 -4.63 12.66 -21.44
CA PRO A 127 -3.22 12.61 -21.04
C PRO A 127 -2.79 13.61 -19.95
N ASP A 128 -3.67 14.51 -19.51
CA ASP A 128 -3.34 15.57 -18.54
C ASP A 128 -2.79 15.05 -17.21
N SER A 129 -3.19 13.84 -16.81
CA SER A 129 -2.65 13.14 -15.65
C SER A 129 -1.13 12.86 -15.71
N ARG A 130 -0.49 13.08 -16.87
CA ARG A 130 0.99 13.01 -17.01
C ARG A 130 1.68 14.25 -16.47
N SER A 131 1.07 15.43 -16.65
CA SER A 131 1.68 16.71 -16.30
C SER A 131 1.18 17.24 -14.96
N TYR A 132 -0.02 16.82 -14.53
CA TYR A 132 -0.66 17.33 -13.33
C TYR A 132 -0.99 16.22 -12.34
N ALA A 133 -0.72 16.52 -11.07
CA ALA A 133 -1.16 15.72 -9.93
C ALA A 133 -1.79 16.65 -8.89
N TRP A 134 -2.79 16.13 -8.17
CA TRP A 134 -3.31 16.83 -7.02
C TRP A 134 -2.23 16.86 -5.94
N PHE A 135 -1.93 18.05 -5.40
CA PHE A 135 -1.00 18.18 -4.27
C PHE A 135 -1.44 17.35 -3.05
N LYS A 136 -2.76 17.27 -2.82
CA LYS A 136 -3.38 16.40 -1.82
C LYS A 136 -4.67 15.79 -2.38
N ASN A 137 -4.69 14.46 -2.49
CA ASN A 137 -5.86 13.68 -2.88
C ASN A 137 -6.15 12.61 -1.83
N VAL A 138 -6.66 13.11 -0.68
CA VAL A 138 -6.70 12.49 0.65
C VAL A 138 -5.37 12.63 1.39
#